data_AF-A0AAV4XX53-F1
#
_entry.id   AF-A0AAV4XX53-F1
#
_cell.length_a   1.000
_cell.length_b   1.000
_cell.length_c   1.000
_cell.angle_alpha   90.00
_cell.angle_beta   90.00
_cell.angle_gamma   90.00
#
_symmetry.space_group_name_H-M   'P 1'
#
loop_
_entity.id
_entity.type
_entity.pdbx_description
1 polymer ?
#
loop_
_entity_poly.entity_id
_entity_poly.type
_entity_poly.pdbx_seq_one_letter_code
_entity_poly.pdbx_strand_id
1 'polypeptide(L)'
;MAEEAKASVLDILVTSSINSFGTQRRFPIDITIGDLKQKLELITGATSTSMELQLLDDKKELIAKLLDDHSTLSSFPLDNAKVLHVIDSFHQAGEFEDLSKVKKFELSDEEYSKRGETLRAFKEKMKLQSGDQKQDLAEKKLKEEEELIKNISVGNRCEVHVAGKPNRRGTVMYVGKTEFKPGFWVGVKYDEPFGKNDGSVGGKRYFECAPKYGGFVKPHDVVVGDFPEETFDLDEI
;
A
#
# COMPACT_ATOMS: atom_id res chain seq x y z
N MET A 1 23.78 24.51 -46.34
CA MET A 1 22.37 24.20 -46.66
C MET A 1 21.95 23.12 -45.68
N ALA A 2 21.11 23.48 -44.72
CA ALA A 2 20.61 22.52 -43.72
C ALA A 2 19.40 21.81 -44.34
N GLU A 3 19.57 20.52 -44.60
CA GLU A 3 18.49 19.63 -45.03
C GLU A 3 17.66 19.34 -43.77
N GLU A 4 16.47 19.94 -43.68
CA GLU A 4 15.48 19.60 -42.66
C GLU A 4 15.09 18.13 -42.86
N ALA A 5 15.46 17.28 -41.92
CA ALA A 5 15.03 15.90 -41.86
C ALA A 5 13.49 15.87 -41.75
N LYS A 6 12.81 15.63 -42.88
CA LYS A 6 11.36 15.40 -42.92
C LYS A 6 11.04 14.28 -41.93
N ALA A 7 10.22 14.55 -40.93
CA ALA A 7 9.82 13.57 -39.93
C ALA A 7 9.28 12.32 -40.67
N SER A 8 9.89 11.15 -40.46
CA SER A 8 9.47 9.91 -41.14
C SER A 8 8.19 9.31 -40.55
N VAL A 9 7.68 9.91 -39.48
CA VAL A 9 6.57 9.41 -38.67
C VAL A 9 5.69 10.60 -38.27
N LEU A 10 4.38 10.44 -38.45
CA LEU A 10 3.34 11.36 -37.99
C LEU A 10 2.82 10.90 -36.62
N ASP A 11 2.84 11.78 -35.63
CA ASP A 11 2.21 11.59 -34.32
C ASP A 11 0.84 12.29 -34.36
N ILE A 12 -0.24 11.53 -34.24
CA ILE A 12 -1.61 12.03 -34.44
C ILE A 12 -2.58 11.41 -33.43
N LEU A 13 -3.58 12.20 -33.00
CA LEU A 13 -4.65 11.69 -32.16
C LEU A 13 -5.68 10.94 -33.00
N VAL A 14 -5.87 9.66 -32.74
CA VAL A 14 -6.90 8.85 -33.40
C VAL A 14 -8.18 8.92 -32.58
N THR A 15 -9.30 9.27 -33.22
CA THR A 15 -10.64 9.28 -32.64
C THR A 15 -11.59 8.47 -33.50
N SER A 16 -12.69 7.96 -32.95
CA SER A 16 -13.70 7.22 -33.70
C SER A 16 -15.10 7.82 -33.50
N SER A 17 -16.01 7.58 -34.43
CA SER A 17 -17.45 7.82 -34.24
C SER A 17 -18.08 6.85 -33.24
N ILE A 18 -17.45 5.70 -32.99
CA ILE A 18 -18.00 4.61 -32.17
C ILE A 18 -17.76 4.85 -30.67
N ASN A 19 -16.65 5.48 -30.30
CA ASN A 19 -16.21 5.64 -28.91
C ASN A 19 -15.93 7.09 -28.53
N SER A 20 -16.06 7.41 -27.24
CA SER A 20 -15.87 8.76 -26.70
C SER A 20 -14.41 9.13 -26.42
N PHE A 21 -13.48 8.17 -26.50
CA PHE A 21 -12.08 8.36 -26.15
C PHE A 21 -11.16 8.31 -27.38
N GLY A 22 -10.11 9.13 -27.37
CA GLY A 22 -9.07 9.14 -28.39
C GLY A 22 -7.79 8.45 -27.92
N THR A 23 -7.00 7.93 -28.86
CA THR A 23 -5.67 7.36 -28.58
C THR A 23 -4.62 8.03 -29.44
N GLN A 24 -3.54 8.51 -28.81
CA GLN A 24 -2.42 9.08 -29.54
C GLN A 24 -1.58 7.96 -30.17
N ARG A 25 -1.32 8.05 -31.48
CA ARG A 25 -0.64 7.01 -32.26
C ARG A 25 0.36 7.61 -33.23
N ARG A 26 1.37 6.81 -33.55
CA ARG A 26 2.44 7.16 -34.48
C ARG A 26 2.37 6.28 -35.72
N PHE A 27 2.32 6.91 -36.89
CA PHE A 27 2.24 6.22 -38.18
C PHE A 27 3.35 6.66 -39.12
N PRO A 28 3.96 5.75 -39.89
CA PRO A 28 4.86 6.12 -40.97
C PRO A 28 4.14 6.97 -42.00
N ILE A 29 4.79 8.02 -42.53
CA ILE A 29 4.17 8.93 -43.51
C ILE A 29 4.05 8.29 -44.90
N ASP A 30 4.87 7.30 -45.19
CA ASP A 30 4.87 6.49 -46.42
C ASP A 30 3.81 5.37 -46.41
N ILE A 31 3.07 5.19 -45.31
CA ILE A 31 2.01 4.18 -45.23
C ILE A 31 0.90 4.45 -46.24
N THR A 32 0.40 3.39 -46.88
CA THR A 32 -0.81 3.49 -47.71
C THR A 32 -2.03 3.69 -46.84
N ILE A 33 -3.07 4.34 -47.37
CA ILE A 33 -4.33 4.51 -46.65
C ILE A 33 -4.98 3.13 -46.36
N GLY A 34 -4.86 2.17 -47.27
CA GLY A 34 -5.32 0.79 -47.04
C GLY A 34 -4.65 0.11 -45.84
N ASP A 35 -3.31 0.19 -45.74
CA ASP A 35 -2.57 -0.38 -44.59
C ASP A 35 -2.86 0.39 -43.29
N LEU A 36 -3.06 1.71 -43.39
CA LEU A 36 -3.47 2.55 -42.26
C LEU A 36 -4.84 2.11 -41.74
N LYS A 37 -5.80 1.82 -42.63
CA LYS A 37 -7.13 1.31 -42.29
C LYS A 37 -7.05 -0.01 -41.52
N GLN A 38 -6.27 -0.97 -41.99
CA GLN A 38 -6.07 -2.25 -41.27
C GLN A 38 -5.48 -2.06 -39.86
N LYS A 39 -4.54 -1.12 -39.69
CA LYS A 39 -3.99 -0.82 -38.35
C LYS A 39 -5.01 -0.14 -37.44
N LEU A 40 -5.87 0.70 -38.01
CA LEU A 40 -6.92 1.38 -37.26
C LEU A 40 -8.04 0.44 -36.87
N GLU A 41 -8.34 -0.60 -37.66
CA GLU A 41 -9.31 -1.65 -37.32
C GLU A 41 -9.00 -2.31 -35.96
N LEU A 42 -7.73 -2.60 -35.68
CA LEU A 42 -7.30 -3.14 -34.37
C LEU A 42 -7.39 -2.14 -33.21
N ILE A 43 -7.52 -0.84 -33.50
CA ILE A 43 -7.52 0.23 -32.51
C ILE A 43 -8.93 0.73 -32.22
N THR A 44 -9.74 0.92 -33.27
CA THR A 44 -11.08 1.50 -33.21
C THR A 44 -12.19 0.46 -33.31
N GLY A 45 -11.88 -0.76 -33.77
CA GLY A 45 -12.85 -1.81 -34.05
C GLY A 45 -13.67 -1.61 -35.34
N ALA A 46 -13.42 -0.53 -36.09
CA ALA A 46 -14.09 -0.26 -37.36
C ALA A 46 -13.45 -1.08 -38.49
N THR A 47 -14.25 -1.72 -39.33
CA THR A 47 -13.71 -2.55 -40.41
C THR A 47 -13.06 -1.70 -41.50
N SER A 48 -11.92 -2.16 -42.02
CA SER A 48 -11.18 -1.48 -43.10
C SER A 48 -12.03 -1.15 -44.34
N THR A 49 -13.06 -1.92 -44.63
CA THR A 49 -13.99 -1.69 -45.76
C THR A 49 -15.02 -0.60 -45.49
N SER A 50 -15.48 -0.45 -44.24
CA SER A 50 -16.55 0.49 -43.88
C SER A 50 -16.07 1.80 -43.27
N MET A 51 -14.78 1.88 -42.94
CA MET A 51 -14.21 3.03 -42.27
C MET A 51 -13.88 4.17 -43.24
N GLU A 52 -14.40 5.35 -42.94
CA GLU A 52 -14.03 6.60 -43.58
C GLU A 52 -13.03 7.35 -42.71
N LEU A 53 -11.97 7.87 -43.33
CA LEU A 53 -10.90 8.57 -42.64
C LEU A 53 -10.95 10.07 -42.93
N GLN A 54 -10.92 10.86 -41.86
CA GLN A 54 -10.90 12.33 -41.94
C GLN A 54 -9.73 12.89 -41.15
N LEU A 55 -8.97 13.79 -41.77
CA LEU A 55 -7.98 14.60 -41.07
C LEU A 55 -8.65 15.88 -40.59
N LEU A 56 -8.51 16.16 -39.30
CA LEU A 56 -9.03 17.36 -38.66
C LEU A 56 -7.89 18.17 -38.03
N ASP A 57 -8.13 19.48 -37.90
CA ASP A 57 -7.23 20.39 -37.19
C ASP A 57 -7.44 20.34 -35.66
N ASP A 58 -6.75 21.22 -34.92
CA ASP A 58 -6.92 21.41 -33.47
C ASP A 58 -8.35 21.75 -33.05
N LYS A 59 -9.08 22.47 -33.89
CA LYS A 59 -10.45 22.92 -33.67
C LYS A 59 -11.49 21.91 -34.14
N LYS A 60 -11.06 20.74 -34.63
CA LYS A 60 -11.88 19.69 -35.24
C LYS A 60 -12.55 20.12 -36.56
N GLU A 61 -11.95 21.05 -37.28
CA GLU A 61 -12.36 21.43 -38.63
C GLU A 61 -11.78 20.47 -39.67
N LEU A 62 -12.57 20.11 -40.69
CA LEU A 62 -12.17 19.15 -41.72
C LEU A 62 -11.08 19.72 -42.63
N ILE A 63 -9.92 19.07 -42.64
CA ILE A 63 -8.80 19.38 -43.53
C ILE A 63 -8.92 18.55 -44.81
N ALA A 64 -9.03 17.23 -44.68
CA ALA A 64 -9.07 16.32 -45.83
C ALA A 64 -9.81 15.01 -45.52
N LYS A 65 -10.40 14.40 -46.56
CA LYS A 65 -10.95 13.05 -46.51
C LYS A 65 -10.02 12.09 -47.25
N LEU A 66 -9.68 10.98 -46.59
CA LEU A 66 -8.78 9.95 -47.12
C LEU A 66 -9.64 8.85 -47.76
N LEU A 67 -9.95 9.02 -49.04
CA LEU A 67 -10.87 8.15 -49.79
C LEU A 67 -10.15 7.08 -50.62
N ASP A 68 -8.92 7.33 -51.05
CA ASP A 68 -8.16 6.43 -51.93
C ASP A 68 -7.18 5.57 -51.13
N ASP A 69 -7.41 4.26 -51.13
CA ASP A 69 -6.63 3.27 -50.38
C ASP A 69 -5.20 3.09 -50.92
N HIS A 70 -4.96 3.44 -52.18
CA HIS A 70 -3.64 3.34 -52.81
C HIS A 70 -2.78 4.58 -52.59
N SER A 71 -3.38 5.70 -52.18
CA SER A 71 -2.65 6.90 -51.84
C SER A 71 -1.84 6.70 -50.55
N THR A 72 -0.74 7.45 -50.41
CA THR A 72 0.08 7.41 -49.19
C THR A 72 -0.35 8.53 -48.25
N LEU A 73 -0.13 8.38 -46.95
CA LEU A 73 -0.46 9.44 -45.98
C LEU A 73 0.26 10.76 -46.32
N SER A 74 1.46 10.68 -46.91
CA SER A 74 2.26 11.80 -47.40
C SER A 74 1.60 12.68 -48.47
N SER A 75 0.63 12.14 -49.23
CA SER A 75 -0.02 12.90 -50.31
C SER A 75 -1.07 13.89 -49.80
N PHE A 76 -1.36 13.87 -48.50
CA PHE A 76 -2.35 14.75 -47.87
C PHE A 76 -1.65 15.89 -47.10
N PRO A 77 -2.33 17.03 -46.90
CA PRO A 77 -1.79 18.15 -46.12
C PRO A 77 -1.73 17.77 -44.63
N LEU A 78 -0.56 17.32 -44.16
CA LEU A 78 -0.33 16.87 -42.79
C LEU A 78 0.12 18.00 -41.84
N ASP A 79 0.52 19.16 -42.36
CA ASP A 79 1.17 20.22 -41.56
C ASP A 79 0.29 20.74 -40.40
N ASN A 80 -1.04 20.74 -40.59
CA ASN A 80 -2.02 21.18 -39.60
C ASN A 80 -2.89 20.04 -39.04
N ALA A 81 -2.65 18.80 -39.48
CA ALA A 81 -3.47 17.66 -39.08
C ALA A 81 -3.09 17.17 -37.68
N LYS A 82 -3.99 17.34 -36.72
CA LYS A 82 -3.79 16.98 -35.31
C LYS A 82 -4.63 15.77 -34.90
N VAL A 83 -5.74 15.55 -35.60
CA VAL A 83 -6.68 14.46 -35.29
C VAL A 83 -7.00 13.68 -36.56
N LEU A 84 -6.88 12.36 -36.47
CA LEU A 84 -7.39 11.40 -37.44
C LEU A 84 -8.71 10.84 -36.90
N HIS A 85 -9.81 11.22 -37.53
CA HIS A 85 -11.15 10.79 -37.14
C HIS A 85 -11.62 9.65 -38.04
N VAL A 86 -11.94 8.52 -37.42
CA VAL A 86 -12.46 7.32 -38.06
C VAL A 86 -13.97 7.32 -37.93
N ILE A 87 -14.67 7.37 -39.06
CA ILE A 87 -16.13 7.27 -39.08
C ILE A 87 -16.49 5.87 -39.56
N ASP A 88 -17.18 5.11 -38.71
CA ASP A 88 -17.83 3.86 -39.10
C ASP A 88 -19.34 4.08 -39.20
N SER A 89 -19.94 3.48 -40.23
CA SER A 89 -21.36 3.53 -40.53
C SER A 89 -22.13 2.29 -40.05
N PHE A 90 -21.43 1.21 -39.64
CA PHE A 90 -22.07 -0.02 -39.20
C PHE A 90 -22.42 -0.06 -37.71
N HIS A 91 -21.63 0.60 -36.86
CA HIS A 91 -21.79 0.56 -35.41
C HIS A 91 -22.39 1.86 -34.87
N GLN A 92 -23.30 1.77 -33.90
CA GLN A 92 -23.86 2.95 -33.25
C GLN A 92 -22.87 3.51 -32.23
N ALA A 93 -22.70 4.84 -32.24
CA ALA A 93 -21.89 5.56 -31.26
C ALA A 93 -22.34 5.22 -29.83
N GLY A 94 -21.41 4.76 -28.99
CA GLY A 94 -21.68 4.45 -27.58
C GLY A 94 -22.39 3.12 -27.32
N GLU A 95 -22.60 2.27 -28.33
CA GLU A 95 -23.26 0.95 -28.15
C GLU A 95 -22.58 0.07 -27.09
N PHE A 96 -21.24 0.08 -27.07
CA PHE A 96 -20.43 -0.67 -26.11
C PHE A 96 -20.23 0.06 -24.77
N GLU A 97 -20.60 1.33 -24.69
CA GLU A 97 -20.56 2.13 -23.46
C GLU A 97 -21.87 1.99 -22.66
N ASP A 98 -22.96 1.55 -23.30
CA ASP A 98 -24.26 1.36 -22.67
C ASP A 98 -24.33 0.07 -21.82
N LEU A 99 -23.93 0.21 -20.55
CA LEU A 99 -24.00 -0.86 -19.56
C LEU A 99 -25.44 -1.22 -19.13
N SER A 100 -26.48 -0.49 -19.58
CA SER A 100 -27.88 -0.77 -19.20
C SER A 100 -28.40 -2.07 -19.84
N LYS A 101 -27.89 -2.41 -21.02
CA LYS A 101 -28.25 -3.63 -21.76
C LYS A 101 -27.58 -4.89 -21.20
N VAL A 102 -26.54 -4.71 -20.37
CA VAL A 102 -25.80 -5.83 -19.75
C VAL A 102 -26.52 -6.25 -18.47
N LYS A 103 -27.08 -7.47 -18.47
CA LYS A 103 -27.62 -8.07 -17.25
C LYS A 103 -26.48 -8.34 -16.27
N LYS A 104 -26.29 -7.43 -15.32
CA LYS A 104 -25.30 -7.58 -14.26
C LYS A 104 -25.74 -8.72 -13.33
N PHE A 105 -24.80 -9.59 -12.99
CA PHE A 105 -25.02 -10.58 -11.96
C PHE A 105 -24.98 -9.87 -10.60
N GLU A 106 -26.13 -9.78 -9.95
CA GLU A 106 -26.25 -9.27 -8.58
C GLU A 106 -26.54 -10.45 -7.67
N LEU A 107 -25.74 -10.57 -6.60
CA LEU A 107 -25.93 -11.58 -5.58
C LEU A 107 -26.56 -10.90 -4.36
N SER A 108 -27.60 -11.49 -3.78
CA SER A 108 -28.21 -10.91 -2.58
C SER A 108 -27.21 -10.94 -1.41
N ASP A 109 -27.40 -10.05 -0.43
CA ASP A 109 -26.55 -10.01 0.75
C ASP A 109 -26.59 -11.34 1.53
N GLU A 110 -27.75 -11.98 1.58
CA GLU A 110 -27.94 -13.28 2.23
C GLU A 110 -27.24 -14.40 1.47
N GLU A 111 -27.30 -14.40 0.14
CA GLU A 111 -26.61 -15.39 -0.71
C GLU A 111 -25.10 -15.21 -0.70
N TYR A 112 -24.61 -13.96 -0.68
CA TYR A 112 -23.17 -13.66 -0.58
C TYR A 112 -22.62 -14.07 0.79
N SER A 113 -23.38 -13.86 1.87
CA SER A 113 -22.99 -14.22 3.24
C SER A 113 -22.93 -15.73 3.47
N LYS A 114 -23.70 -16.53 2.72
CA LYS A 114 -23.65 -18.00 2.78
C LYS A 114 -22.40 -18.59 2.11
N ARG A 115 -21.67 -17.83 1.28
CA ARG A 115 -20.47 -18.30 0.59
C ARG A 115 -19.22 -18.15 1.46
N GLY A 116 -18.67 -19.29 1.90
CA GLY A 116 -17.51 -19.35 2.80
C GLY A 116 -16.15 -18.97 2.20
N GLU A 117 -16.04 -18.91 0.87
CA GLU A 117 -14.82 -18.56 0.12
C GLU A 117 -14.85 -17.13 -0.45
N THR A 118 -15.62 -16.24 0.17
CA THR A 118 -15.67 -14.82 -0.24
C THR A 118 -14.65 -13.98 0.52
N LEU A 119 -14.25 -12.85 -0.07
CA LEU A 119 -13.46 -11.83 0.62
C LEU A 119 -14.16 -11.33 1.90
N ARG A 120 -15.50 -11.34 1.96
CA ARG A 120 -16.27 -10.97 3.15
C ARG A 120 -16.11 -12.01 4.26
N ALA A 121 -16.32 -13.30 3.95
CA ALA A 121 -16.06 -14.39 4.89
C ALA A 121 -14.59 -14.45 5.32
N PHE A 122 -13.64 -14.17 4.41
CA PHE A 122 -12.22 -14.06 4.73
C PHE A 122 -11.93 -12.89 5.67
N LYS A 123 -12.46 -11.69 5.40
CA LYS A 123 -12.31 -10.51 6.27
C LYS A 123 -12.93 -10.72 7.65
N GLU A 124 -14.08 -11.39 7.72
CA GLU A 124 -14.75 -11.76 8.97
C GLU A 124 -13.91 -12.75 9.78
N LYS A 125 -13.43 -13.83 9.14
CA LYS A 125 -12.53 -14.82 9.77
C LYS A 125 -11.20 -14.21 10.21
N MET A 126 -10.63 -13.33 9.39
CA MET A 126 -9.34 -12.68 9.65
C MET A 126 -9.45 -11.50 10.61
N LYS A 127 -10.67 -11.10 11.03
CA LYS A 127 -10.93 -9.86 11.79
C LYS A 127 -10.08 -8.71 11.25
N LEU A 128 -10.17 -8.45 9.94
CA LEU A 128 -9.38 -7.41 9.28
C LEU A 128 -9.86 -6.00 9.73
N GLN A 129 -9.43 -5.66 10.94
CA GLN A 129 -9.22 -4.41 11.63
C GLN A 129 -9.90 -3.16 11.05
N SER A 130 -11.18 -2.97 11.38
CA SER A 130 -11.73 -1.63 11.59
C SER A 130 -11.14 -1.04 12.89
N GLY A 131 -10.87 0.27 12.91
CA GLY A 131 -10.06 0.96 13.92
C GLY A 131 -10.49 0.83 15.39
N ASP A 132 -11.73 0.40 15.67
CA ASP A 132 -12.28 0.34 17.04
C ASP A 132 -11.65 -0.76 17.91
N GLN A 133 -11.23 -1.91 17.36
CA GLN A 133 -10.65 -3.00 18.16
C GLN A 133 -9.22 -2.73 18.66
N LYS A 134 -8.54 -1.68 18.17
CA LYS A 134 -7.23 -1.26 18.71
C LYS A 134 -7.37 -0.69 20.12
N GLN A 135 -8.47 0.00 20.41
CA GLN A 135 -8.73 0.56 21.74
C GLN A 135 -9.04 -0.58 22.73
N ASP A 136 -9.94 -1.50 22.38
CA ASP A 136 -10.27 -2.64 23.24
C ASP A 136 -9.06 -3.50 23.60
N LEU A 137 -8.17 -3.77 22.62
CA LEU A 137 -6.98 -4.58 22.88
C LEU A 137 -5.92 -3.81 23.69
N ALA A 138 -5.78 -2.50 23.48
CA ALA A 138 -4.90 -1.66 24.28
C ALA A 138 -5.41 -1.52 25.72
N GLU A 139 -6.71 -1.34 25.90
CA GLU A 139 -7.35 -1.32 27.22
C GLU A 139 -7.23 -2.66 27.93
N LYS A 140 -7.43 -3.77 27.22
CA LYS A 140 -7.24 -5.11 27.78
C LYS A 140 -5.79 -5.33 28.22
N LYS A 141 -4.81 -5.00 27.37
CA LYS A 141 -3.38 -5.08 27.71
C LYS A 141 -3.02 -4.18 28.90
N LEU A 142 -3.60 -2.98 28.97
CA LEU A 142 -3.35 -2.07 30.09
C LEU A 142 -3.92 -2.65 31.40
N LYS A 143 -5.13 -3.22 31.37
CA LYS A 143 -5.72 -3.90 32.53
C LYS A 143 -4.87 -5.10 32.97
N GLU A 144 -4.38 -5.91 32.02
CA GLU A 144 -3.48 -7.03 32.32
C GLU A 144 -2.15 -6.55 32.94
N GLU A 145 -1.54 -5.48 32.41
CA GLU A 145 -0.35 -4.85 33.01
C GLU A 145 -0.65 -4.29 34.42
N GLU A 146 -1.83 -3.72 34.66
CA GLU A 146 -2.27 -3.21 35.97
C GLU A 146 -2.44 -4.32 37.01
N GLU A 147 -3.07 -5.44 36.64
CA GLU A 147 -3.23 -6.59 37.54
C GLU A 147 -1.88 -7.22 37.91
N LEU A 148 -0.94 -7.33 36.95
CA LEU A 148 0.41 -7.84 37.22
C LEU A 148 1.15 -6.98 38.25
N ILE A 149 0.98 -5.66 38.17
CA ILE A 149 1.65 -4.72 39.06
C ILE A 149 1.11 -4.74 40.48
N LYS A 150 -0.16 -5.08 40.67
CA LYS A 150 -0.71 -5.24 42.04
C LYS A 150 0.03 -6.31 42.83
N ASN A 151 0.62 -7.29 42.14
CA ASN A 151 1.40 -8.35 42.76
C ASN A 151 2.90 -8.01 42.93
N ILE A 152 3.35 -6.84 42.42
CA ILE A 152 4.75 -6.43 42.45
C ILE A 152 4.88 -5.18 43.33
N SER A 153 5.54 -5.30 44.48
CA SER A 153 5.81 -4.19 45.39
C SER A 153 7.29 -3.83 45.46
N VAL A 154 7.58 -2.56 45.72
CA VAL A 154 8.95 -2.07 45.90
C VAL A 154 9.57 -2.76 47.12
N GLY A 155 10.81 -3.22 46.97
CA GLY A 155 11.55 -4.01 47.96
C GLY A 155 11.43 -5.53 47.77
N ASN A 156 10.54 -6.00 46.89
CA ASN A 156 10.47 -7.44 46.61
C ASN A 156 11.71 -7.95 45.88
N ARG A 157 12.12 -9.18 46.26
CA ARG A 157 13.07 -9.97 45.49
C ARG A 157 12.41 -10.49 44.24
N CYS A 158 13.13 -10.44 43.14
CA CYS A 158 12.59 -10.81 41.84
C CYS A 158 13.66 -11.40 40.92
N GLU A 159 13.20 -12.20 39.97
CA GLU A 159 13.98 -12.68 38.85
C GLU A 159 13.37 -12.13 37.54
N VAL A 160 14.24 -11.64 36.66
CA VAL A 160 13.86 -10.98 35.41
C VAL A 160 14.17 -11.87 34.22
N HIS A 161 13.12 -12.25 33.48
CA HIS A 161 13.17 -13.14 32.32
C HIS A 161 12.92 -12.34 31.04
N VAL A 162 13.99 -11.99 30.32
CA VAL A 162 13.87 -11.29 29.04
C VAL A 162 14.28 -12.25 27.92
N ALA A 163 13.41 -12.42 26.92
CA ALA A 163 13.68 -13.29 25.78
C ALA A 163 15.07 -13.02 25.16
N GLY A 164 15.88 -14.07 25.02
CA GLY A 164 17.23 -13.98 24.46
C GLY A 164 18.30 -13.43 25.41
N LYS A 165 18.02 -13.31 26.71
CA LYS A 165 18.99 -12.92 27.75
C LYS A 165 18.97 -13.91 28.92
N PRO A 166 20.09 -14.04 29.66
CA PRO A 166 20.09 -14.83 30.89
C PRO A 166 19.12 -14.22 31.92
N ASN A 167 18.57 -15.10 32.75
CA ASN A 167 17.78 -14.72 33.91
C ASN A 167 18.66 -13.95 34.89
N ARG A 168 18.12 -12.88 35.46
CA ARG A 168 18.88 -12.00 36.37
C ARG A 168 18.06 -11.71 37.60
N ARG A 169 18.69 -11.83 38.76
CA ARG A 169 18.06 -11.54 40.04
C ARG A 169 18.34 -10.11 40.47
N GLY A 170 17.44 -9.61 41.31
CA GLY A 170 17.54 -8.28 41.85
C GLY A 170 16.37 -7.93 42.74
N THR A 171 16.35 -6.67 43.15
CA THR A 171 15.31 -6.09 44.00
C THR A 171 14.51 -5.07 43.21
N VAL A 172 13.19 -5.14 43.31
CA VAL A 172 12.29 -4.15 42.71
C VAL A 172 12.47 -2.81 43.44
N MET A 173 12.84 -1.77 42.71
CA MET A 173 13.05 -0.41 43.24
C MET A 173 12.00 0.59 42.76
N TYR A 174 11.28 0.28 41.68
CA TYR A 174 10.25 1.16 41.12
C TYR A 174 9.15 0.35 40.44
N VAL A 175 7.90 0.76 40.60
CA VAL A 175 6.76 0.16 39.89
C VAL A 175 5.81 1.28 39.49
N GLY A 176 5.57 1.46 38.19
CA GLY A 176 4.68 2.52 37.72
C GLY A 176 4.84 2.90 36.25
N LYS A 177 4.15 3.99 35.87
CA LYS A 177 4.28 4.61 34.55
C LYS A 177 5.55 5.45 34.47
N THR A 178 6.14 5.56 33.29
CA THR A 178 7.40 6.30 33.09
C THR A 178 7.24 7.38 32.03
N GLU A 179 8.15 8.34 32.02
CA GLU A 179 8.16 9.43 31.02
C GLU A 179 8.83 9.02 29.71
N PHE A 180 9.70 8.00 29.73
CA PHE A 180 10.44 7.60 28.53
C PHE A 180 9.61 6.74 27.59
N LYS A 181 8.69 5.91 28.10
CA LYS A 181 7.81 5.05 27.29
C LYS A 181 6.45 4.81 27.97
N PRO A 182 5.36 4.71 27.19
CA PRO A 182 4.03 4.45 27.70
C PRO A 182 3.88 3.02 28.26
N GLY A 183 2.77 2.82 28.98
CA GLY A 183 2.49 1.60 29.73
C GLY A 183 3.24 1.55 31.06
N PHE A 184 3.09 0.46 31.76
CA PHE A 184 3.76 0.30 33.04
C PHE A 184 5.14 -0.35 32.90
N TRP A 185 5.99 -0.05 33.88
CA TRP A 185 7.36 -0.49 33.97
C TRP A 185 7.74 -0.83 35.41
N VAL A 186 8.62 -1.82 35.53
CA VAL A 186 9.25 -2.21 36.79
C VAL A 186 10.73 -1.84 36.70
N GLY A 187 11.18 -1.00 37.62
CA GLY A 187 12.59 -0.68 37.82
C GLY A 187 13.19 -1.68 38.79
N VAL A 188 14.21 -2.40 38.36
CA VAL A 188 14.92 -3.42 39.15
C VAL A 188 16.36 -2.97 39.35
N LYS A 189 16.83 -3.07 40.59
CA LYS A 189 18.26 -3.04 40.93
C LYS A 189 18.74 -4.49 40.91
N TYR A 190 19.52 -4.85 39.90
CA TYR A 190 20.14 -6.16 39.80
C TYR A 190 21.21 -6.33 40.89
N ASP A 191 21.50 -7.58 41.23
CA ASP A 191 22.59 -7.90 42.17
C ASP A 191 23.96 -7.79 41.48
N GLU A 192 24.00 -8.03 40.18
CA GLU A 192 25.18 -7.97 39.33
C GLU A 192 25.07 -6.85 38.28
N PRO A 193 26.18 -6.40 37.66
CA PRO A 193 26.21 -5.26 36.72
C PRO A 193 25.60 -5.57 35.32
N PHE A 194 24.41 -6.18 35.30
CA PHE A 194 23.65 -6.52 34.09
C PHE A 194 22.55 -5.51 33.72
N GLY A 195 22.46 -4.43 34.48
CA GLY A 195 21.61 -3.29 34.22
C GLY A 195 22.09 -2.42 33.07
N LYS A 196 21.22 -1.50 32.66
CA LYS A 196 21.46 -0.54 31.57
C LYS A 196 21.64 0.89 32.07
N ASN A 197 21.30 1.17 33.32
CA ASN A 197 21.28 2.52 33.89
C ASN A 197 21.67 2.51 35.38
N ASP A 198 21.68 3.69 35.99
CA ASP A 198 21.94 3.96 37.40
C ASP A 198 20.64 4.29 38.18
N GLY A 199 19.48 3.90 37.63
CA GLY A 199 18.16 4.26 38.14
C GLY A 199 17.61 5.59 37.57
N SER A 200 18.34 6.23 36.66
CA SER A 200 17.85 7.37 35.86
C SER A 200 17.70 7.02 34.37
N VAL A 201 16.68 7.59 33.71
CA VAL A 201 16.46 7.47 32.26
C VAL A 201 15.98 8.81 31.73
N GLY A 202 16.67 9.34 30.71
CA GLY A 202 16.29 10.60 30.07
C GLY A 202 16.36 11.83 30.99
N GLY A 203 17.28 11.84 31.96
CA GLY A 203 17.45 12.97 32.90
C GLY A 203 16.54 12.93 34.13
N LYS A 204 15.56 12.02 34.18
CA LYS A 204 14.72 11.79 35.37
C LYS A 204 15.22 10.59 36.17
N ARG A 205 15.41 10.79 37.48
CA ARG A 205 15.76 9.73 38.43
C ARG A 205 14.48 9.08 38.98
N TYR A 206 14.41 7.75 38.90
CA TYR A 206 13.30 6.95 39.42
C TYR A 206 13.70 6.19 40.68
N PHE A 207 14.94 5.69 40.73
CA PHE A 207 15.54 5.06 41.89
C PHE A 207 17.06 5.29 41.92
N GLU A 208 17.71 4.85 42.98
CA GLU A 208 19.16 4.99 43.16
C GLU A 208 19.83 3.62 43.13
N CYS A 209 20.86 3.47 42.29
CA CYS A 209 21.72 2.30 42.25
C CYS A 209 23.07 2.64 41.57
N ALA A 210 24.03 1.74 41.68
CA ALA A 210 25.32 1.89 41.01
C ALA A 210 25.17 1.86 39.47
N PRO A 211 26.09 2.49 38.72
CA PRO A 211 26.06 2.42 37.27
C PRO A 211 26.06 0.98 36.76
N LYS A 212 25.16 0.66 35.81
CA LYS A 212 24.93 -0.69 35.27
C LYS A 212 24.23 -1.67 36.21
N TYR A 213 23.67 -1.23 37.34
CA TYR A 213 22.86 -2.08 38.21
C TYR A 213 21.35 -1.85 38.02
N GLY A 214 20.94 -0.74 37.42
CA GLY A 214 19.53 -0.42 37.20
C GLY A 214 19.01 -0.90 35.85
N GLY A 215 17.80 -1.47 35.84
CA GLY A 215 17.09 -1.84 34.62
C GLY A 215 15.61 -1.51 34.69
N PHE A 216 15.02 -1.15 33.55
CA PHE A 216 13.57 -1.07 33.38
C PHE A 216 13.09 -2.19 32.47
N VAL A 217 12.13 -2.96 32.95
CA VAL A 217 11.51 -4.09 32.24
C VAL A 217 9.99 -4.04 32.35
N LYS A 218 9.31 -4.85 31.53
CA LYS A 218 7.85 -4.93 31.56
C LYS A 218 7.38 -5.84 32.70
N PRO A 219 6.19 -5.60 33.27
CA PRO A 219 5.67 -6.41 34.38
C PRO A 219 5.64 -7.92 34.08
N HIS A 220 5.38 -8.32 32.83
CA HIS A 220 5.34 -9.74 32.43
C HIS A 220 6.71 -10.42 32.43
N ASP A 221 7.81 -9.65 32.41
CA ASP A 221 9.18 -10.17 32.46
C ASP A 221 9.69 -10.31 33.89
N VAL A 222 8.89 -9.98 34.91
CA VAL A 222 9.31 -9.95 36.32
C VAL A 222 8.54 -10.99 37.11
N VAL A 223 9.27 -11.92 37.72
CA VAL A 223 8.72 -12.89 38.66
C VAL A 223 9.17 -12.49 40.06
N VAL A 224 8.22 -12.11 40.91
CA VAL A 224 8.47 -11.84 42.33
C VAL A 224 8.42 -13.15 43.11
N GLY A 225 9.36 -13.33 44.05
CA GLY A 225 9.44 -14.54 44.85
C GLY A 225 10.65 -14.53 45.77
N ASP A 226 10.92 -15.69 46.37
CA ASP A 226 12.11 -15.90 47.20
C ASP A 226 13.33 -16.19 46.32
N PHE A 227 13.94 -15.10 45.83
CA PHE A 227 15.13 -15.14 44.98
C PHE A 227 16.31 -14.52 45.74
N PRO A 228 16.97 -15.24 46.65
CA PRO A 228 18.16 -14.74 47.34
C PRO A 228 19.28 -14.43 46.34
N GLU A 229 20.17 -13.53 46.74
CA GLU A 229 21.40 -13.22 45.99
C GLU A 229 22.25 -14.49 45.90
N GLU A 230 22.78 -14.77 44.72
CA GLU A 230 23.70 -15.90 44.54
C GLU A 230 25.06 -15.49 45.11
N THR A 231 25.39 -16.01 46.30
CA THR A 231 26.74 -15.91 46.84
C THR A 231 27.61 -16.88 46.06
N PHE A 232 28.46 -16.36 45.18
CA PHE A 232 29.55 -17.15 44.61
C PHE A 232 30.55 -17.41 45.73
N ASP A 233 30.41 -18.56 46.41
CA ASP A 233 31.43 -19.07 47.32
C ASP A 233 32.66 -19.43 46.48
N LEU A 234 33.62 -18.51 46.45
CA LEU A 234 34.90 -18.63 45.75
C LEU A 234 35.86 -19.65 46.41
N ASP A 235 35.38 -20.44 47.37
CA ASP A 235 36.16 -21.41 48.14
C ASP A 235 36.15 -22.84 47.52
N GLU A 236 35.46 -23.07 46.39
CA GLU A 236 35.40 -24.37 45.69
C GLU A 236 36.07 -24.37 44.28
N ILE A 237 37.17 -23.64 44.08
CA ILE A 237 38.06 -23.81 42.91
C ILE A 237 39.47 -24.22 43.34
#